data_AF-A0AAN6VTW6-F1
#
_entry.id   AF-A0AAN6VTW6-F1
#
_cell.length_a   1.000
_cell.length_b   1.000
_cell.length_c   1.000
_cell.angle_alpha   90.00
_cell.angle_beta   90.00
_cell.angle_gamma   90.00
#
_symmetry.space_group_name_H-M   'P 1'
#
loop_
_entity.id
_entity.type
_entity.pdbx_description
1 polymer ?
#
loop_
_entity_poly.entity_id
_entity_poly.type
_entity_poly.pdbx_seq_one_letter_code
_entity_poly.pdbx_strand_id
1 'polypeptide(L)'
;MAETAITEDSVRAALTERLKATHVEIQDMSGGCGQAFTSLIVSPEFAGKNSLKRHRLVNAALKVEIAQIHAWSAKCQTPEEYDKEMAATGGNDKPPMDGTEGGKVTGVNE
;
A
#
# COMPACT_ATOMS: atom_id res chain seq x y z
N MET A 1 -28.61 0.64 11.87
CA MET A 1 -27.35 0.96 12.56
C MET A 1 -26.36 1.30 11.46
N ALA A 2 -25.71 2.46 11.48
CA ALA A 2 -24.78 2.81 10.42
C ALA A 2 -23.51 1.98 10.62
N GLU A 3 -23.37 0.90 9.86
CA GLU A 3 -22.10 0.19 9.72
C GLU A 3 -21.05 1.22 9.28
N THR A 4 -20.04 1.44 10.11
CA THR A 4 -18.86 2.27 9.82
C THR A 4 -18.04 1.57 8.75
N ALA A 5 -18.55 1.55 7.52
CA ALA A 5 -17.82 1.06 6.36
C ALA A 5 -16.64 2.01 6.12
N ILE A 6 -15.43 1.50 6.30
CA ILE A 6 -14.22 2.21 5.90
C ILE A 6 -14.26 2.37 4.38
N THR A 7 -14.19 3.61 3.90
CA THR A 7 -14.20 3.91 2.46
C THR A 7 -12.78 4.09 1.93
N GLU A 8 -12.60 3.80 0.64
CA GLU A 8 -11.33 3.99 -0.06
C GLU A 8 -10.84 5.44 0.08
N ASP A 9 -11.74 6.41 -0.02
CA ASP A 9 -11.39 7.83 0.10
C ASP A 9 -10.85 8.18 1.50
N SER A 10 -11.47 7.65 2.56
CA SER A 10 -11.01 7.86 3.95
C SER A 10 -9.61 7.31 4.17
N VAL A 11 -9.34 6.10 3.67
CA VAL A 11 -8.03 5.47 3.79
C VAL A 11 -6.98 6.22 2.97
N ARG A 12 -7.35 6.62 1.75
CA ARG A 12 -6.49 7.42 0.87
C ARG A 12 -6.10 8.74 1.53
N ALA A 13 -7.06 9.49 2.07
CA ALA A 13 -6.81 10.74 2.76
C ALA A 13 -5.86 10.55 3.94
N ALA A 14 -6.10 9.54 4.78
CA ALA A 14 -5.22 9.22 5.91
C ALA A 14 -3.79 8.87 5.47
N LEU A 15 -3.63 8.10 4.38
CA LEU A 15 -2.31 7.76 3.83
C LEU A 15 -1.57 8.98 3.27
N THR A 16 -2.26 9.83 2.51
CA THR A 16 -1.67 11.04 1.94
C THR A 16 -1.28 12.02 3.04
N GLU A 17 -2.13 12.23 4.06
CA GLU A 17 -1.86 13.15 5.15
C GLU A 17 -0.77 12.64 6.11
N ARG A 18 -0.89 11.38 6.58
CA ARG A 18 -0.01 10.83 7.63
C ARG A 18 1.33 10.32 7.09
N LEU A 19 1.37 9.79 5.85
CA LEU A 19 2.57 9.20 5.25
C LEU A 19 3.11 10.00 4.07
N LYS A 20 2.54 11.18 3.77
CA LYS A 20 2.94 12.00 2.60
C LYS A 20 2.95 11.19 1.31
N ALA A 21 2.00 10.27 1.18
CA ALA A 21 1.92 9.39 0.02
C ALA A 21 1.65 10.21 -1.24
N THR A 22 2.53 10.07 -2.22
CA THR A 22 2.44 10.78 -3.51
C THR A 22 1.50 10.08 -4.47
N HIS A 23 1.38 8.76 -4.34
CA HIS A 23 0.45 7.96 -5.11
C HIS A 23 -0.17 6.90 -4.20
N VAL A 24 -1.49 6.80 -4.24
CA VAL A 24 -2.27 5.87 -3.43
C VAL A 24 -3.37 5.31 -4.30
N GLU A 25 -3.44 4.00 -4.35
CA GLU A 25 -4.50 3.29 -5.02
C GLU A 25 -5.04 2.23 -4.09
N ILE A 26 -6.34 2.11 -4.06
CA ILE A 26 -7.04 1.18 -3.17
C ILE A 26 -8.00 0.40 -4.07
N GLN A 27 -8.12 -0.88 -3.78
CA GLN A 27 -9.00 -1.79 -4.46
C GLN A 27 -9.73 -2.63 -3.41
N ASP A 28 -11.06 -2.55 -3.42
CA ASP A 28 -11.90 -3.43 -2.61
C ASP A 28 -11.92 -4.84 -3.19
N MET A 29 -11.38 -5.79 -2.42
CA MET A 29 -11.37 -7.23 -2.74
C MET A 29 -12.58 -7.96 -2.16
N SER A 30 -13.42 -7.29 -1.37
CA SER A 30 -14.61 -7.87 -0.74
C SER A 30 -15.89 -7.77 -1.59
N GLY A 31 -15.79 -7.24 -2.80
CA GLY A 31 -16.93 -7.13 -3.72
C GLY A 31 -17.97 -6.08 -3.31
N GLY A 32 -17.55 -5.00 -2.65
CA GLY A 32 -18.43 -3.89 -2.22
C GLY A 32 -18.85 -3.96 -0.75
N CYS A 33 -18.38 -4.95 0.01
CA CYS A 33 -18.66 -5.09 1.44
C CYS A 33 -17.73 -4.21 2.31
N GLY A 34 -16.65 -3.67 1.76
CA GLY A 34 -15.67 -2.85 2.51
C GLY A 34 -14.95 -3.60 3.64
N GLN A 35 -14.79 -4.92 3.52
CA GLN A 35 -14.17 -5.76 4.56
C GLN A 35 -12.76 -6.22 4.20
N ALA A 36 -12.38 -6.16 2.92
CA ALA A 36 -11.09 -6.58 2.43
C ALA A 36 -10.54 -5.59 1.41
N PHE A 37 -9.38 -4.99 1.67
CA PHE A 37 -8.79 -4.01 0.75
C PHE A 37 -7.35 -4.37 0.43
N THR A 38 -6.99 -4.17 -0.84
CA THR A 38 -5.62 -4.19 -1.33
C THR A 38 -5.25 -2.77 -1.75
N SER A 39 -4.14 -2.25 -1.24
CA SER A 39 -3.70 -0.89 -1.54
C SER A 39 -2.27 -0.82 -2.03
N LEU A 40 -2.03 -0.01 -3.05
CA LEU A 40 -0.70 0.37 -3.50
C LEU A 40 -0.38 1.76 -2.97
N ILE A 41 0.68 1.87 -2.18
CA ILE A 41 1.06 3.09 -1.49
C ILE A 41 2.49 3.44 -1.90
N VAL A 42 2.62 4.59 -2.53
CA VAL A 42 3.89 5.15 -2.94
C VAL A 42 4.19 6.38 -2.10
N SER A 43 5.29 6.34 -1.35
CA SER A 43 5.69 7.47 -0.52
C SER A 43 7.21 7.60 -0.44
N PRO A 44 7.76 8.83 -0.50
CA PRO A 44 9.18 9.07 -0.22
C PRO A 44 9.56 8.70 1.21
N GLU A 45 8.61 8.66 2.15
CA GLU A 45 8.87 8.20 3.53
C GLU A 45 9.33 6.74 3.58
N PHE A 46 9.09 5.93 2.55
CA PHE A 46 9.54 4.54 2.52
C PHE A 46 11.01 4.40 2.08
N ALA A 47 11.63 5.46 1.56
CA ALA A 47 13.03 5.46 1.16
C ALA A 47 13.95 5.18 2.36
N GLY A 48 14.93 4.30 2.16
CA GLY A 48 15.85 3.87 3.22
C GLY A 48 15.22 3.00 4.32
N LYS A 49 13.93 2.65 4.22
CA LYS A 49 13.24 1.74 5.15
C LYS A 49 13.07 0.37 4.51
N ASN A 50 13.34 -0.69 5.27
CA ASN A 50 13.09 -2.06 4.84
C ASN A 50 11.57 -2.39 4.92
N SER A 51 11.12 -3.44 4.24
CA SER A 51 9.70 -3.80 4.10
C SER A 51 8.93 -3.80 5.44
N LEU A 52 9.47 -4.46 6.47
CA LEU A 52 8.84 -4.50 7.79
C LEU A 52 8.64 -3.11 8.43
N LYS A 53 9.60 -2.18 8.26
CA LYS A 53 9.48 -0.81 8.79
C LYS A 53 8.41 -0.02 8.02
N ARG A 54 8.33 -0.21 6.70
CA ARG A 54 7.29 0.40 5.86
C ARG A 54 5.89 -0.07 6.30
N HIS A 55 5.70 -1.38 6.46
CA HIS A 55 4.44 -1.95 6.97
C HIS A 55 4.08 -1.47 8.38
N ARG A 56 5.06 -1.39 9.29
CA ARG A 56 4.83 -0.83 10.63
C ARG A 56 4.36 0.63 10.59
N LEU A 57 4.94 1.46 9.71
CA LEU A 57 4.52 2.84 9.52
C LEU A 57 3.08 2.93 9.00
N VAL A 58 2.75 2.14 7.98
CA VAL A 58 1.38 2.10 7.43
C VAL A 58 0.38 1.63 8.49
N ASN A 59 0.68 0.54 9.21
CA ASN A 59 -0.21 0.04 10.25
C ASN A 59 -0.36 1.01 11.42
N ALA A 60 0.67 1.76 11.77
CA ALA A 60 0.58 2.81 12.79
C ALA A 60 -0.27 3.99 12.29
N ALA A 61 -0.09 4.37 11.01
CA ALA A 61 -0.85 5.44 10.39
C ALA A 61 -2.32 5.07 10.17
N LEU A 62 -2.66 3.80 9.93
CA LEU A 62 -4.04 3.34 9.66
C LEU A 62 -4.60 2.47 10.79
N LYS A 63 -4.10 2.63 12.02
CA LYS A 63 -4.44 1.73 13.12
C LYS A 63 -5.94 1.64 13.39
N VAL A 64 -6.66 2.76 13.25
CA VAL A 64 -8.10 2.84 13.56
C VAL A 64 -8.90 2.18 12.43
N GLU A 65 -8.50 2.45 11.20
CA GLU A 65 -9.13 2.00 9.96
C GLU A 65 -8.93 0.48 9.79
N ILE A 66 -7.69 -0.01 9.92
CA ILE A 66 -7.36 -1.44 9.85
C ILE A 66 -8.06 -2.22 10.96
N ALA A 67 -8.28 -1.65 12.14
CA ALA A 67 -9.02 -2.31 13.21
C ALA A 67 -10.51 -2.58 12.88
N GLN A 68 -11.06 -1.92 11.85
CA GLN A 68 -12.42 -2.14 11.35
C GLN A 68 -12.46 -3.04 10.09
N ILE A 69 -11.31 -3.26 9.45
CA ILE A 69 -11.18 -4.06 8.22
C ILE A 69 -10.82 -5.50 8.59
N HIS A 70 -11.51 -6.49 8.01
CA HIS A 70 -11.20 -7.91 8.26
C HIS A 70 -9.88 -8.34 7.64
N ALA A 71 -9.60 -7.90 6.40
CA ALA A 71 -8.37 -8.23 5.69
C ALA A 71 -7.79 -7.00 4.99
N TRP A 72 -6.53 -6.69 5.26
CA TRP A 72 -5.85 -5.54 4.66
C TRP A 72 -4.49 -5.94 4.12
N SER A 73 -4.26 -5.64 2.85
CA SER A 73 -2.98 -5.82 2.16
C SER A 73 -2.52 -4.48 1.60
N ALA A 74 -1.26 -4.12 1.84
CA ALA A 74 -0.68 -2.89 1.28
C ALA A 74 0.71 -3.13 0.69
N LYS A 75 0.90 -2.77 -0.57
CA LYS A 75 2.20 -2.72 -1.24
C LYS A 75 2.83 -1.35 -0.99
N CYS A 76 3.97 -1.32 -0.32
CA CYS A 76 4.63 -0.08 0.11
C CYS A 76 5.91 0.14 -0.71
N GLN A 77 5.86 1.05 -1.69
CA GLN A 77 6.96 1.32 -2.62
C GLN A 77 7.45 2.77 -2.53
N THR A 78 8.73 2.99 -2.84
CA THR A 78 9.22 4.35 -3.05
C THR A 78 8.78 4.88 -4.41
N PRO A 79 8.75 6.20 -4.62
CA PRO A 79 8.50 6.78 -5.94
C PRO A 79 9.45 6.25 -7.01
N GLU A 80 10.71 6.02 -6.67
CA GLU A 80 11.71 5.43 -7.59
C GLU A 80 11.42 3.96 -7.94
N GLU A 81 10.97 3.17 -6.97
CA GLU A 81 10.56 1.76 -7.21
C GLU A 81 9.32 1.71 -8.10
N TYR A 82 8.34 2.58 -7.85
CA TYR A 82 7.12 2.67 -8.64
C TYR A 82 7.40 3.12 -10.08
N ASP A 83 8.23 4.15 -10.27
CA ASP A 83 8.63 4.64 -11.59
C ASP A 83 9.35 3.55 -12.42
N LYS A 84 10.26 2.80 -11.79
CA LYS A 84 10.92 1.66 -12.42
C LYS A 84 9.95 0.54 -12.80
N GLU A 85 9.00 0.23 -11.93
CA GLU A 85 7.99 -0.82 -12.18
C GLU A 85 7.04 -0.40 -13.31
N MET A 86 6.60 0.86 -13.33
CA MET A 86 5.82 1.49 -14.41
C MET A 86 6.56 1.48 -15.76
N ALA A 87 7.86 1.80 -15.74
CA ALA A 87 8.71 1.76 -16.93
C ALA A 87 8.88 0.32 -17.45
N ALA A 88 8.92 -0.67 -16.56
CA ALA A 88 9.03 -2.08 -16.91
C ALA A 88 7.71 -2.67 -17.45
N THR A 89 6.54 -2.20 -17.01
CA THR A 89 5.22 -2.66 -17.49
C THR A 89 4.76 -2.03 -18.80
N GLY A 90 5.58 -1.20 -19.46
CA GLY A 90 5.29 -0.73 -20.82
C GLY A 90 4.26 0.40 -20.93
N GLY A 91 4.12 1.21 -19.89
CA GLY A 91 3.51 2.55 -19.97
C GLY A 91 1.98 2.64 -20.11
N ASN A 92 1.27 1.53 -20.32
CA ASN A 92 -0.18 1.54 -20.54
C ASN A 92 -1.01 0.72 -19.53
N ASP A 93 -0.35 0.00 -18.62
CA ASP A 93 -0.97 -0.83 -17.60
C ASP A 93 -0.40 -0.51 -16.21
N LYS A 94 -1.31 -0.28 -15.25
CA LYS A 94 -0.99 -0.11 -13.83
C LYS A 94 -0.17 -1.34 -13.35
N PRO A 95 0.91 -1.16 -12.58
CA PRO A 95 1.70 -2.26 -12.09
C PRO A 95 0.82 -3.22 -11.28
N PRO A 96 1.02 -4.54 -11.43
CA PRO A 96 0.25 -5.51 -10.67
C PRO A 96 0.38 -5.22 -9.16
N MET A 97 -0.77 -5.01 -8.51
CA MET A 97 -0.86 -4.86 -7.05
C MET A 97 -0.49 -6.15 -6.31
N ASP A 98 -0.44 -7.29 -7.02
CA ASP A 98 0.00 -8.56 -6.48
C ASP A 98 1.52 -8.52 -6.26
N GLY A 99 1.90 -8.24 -5.01
CA GLY A 99 3.29 -8.15 -4.61
C GLY A 99 3.91 -9.54 -4.54
N THR A 100 4.50 -10.02 -5.64
CA THR A 100 5.80 -10.73 -5.65
C THR A 100 6.18 -11.21 -7.05
N GLU A 101 7.17 -10.56 -7.67
CA GLU A 101 8.14 -11.27 -8.50
C GLU A 101 9.55 -10.88 -8.07
N GLY A 102 10.26 -11.83 -7.47
CA GLY A 102 11.66 -11.68 -7.09
C GLY A 102 11.89 -11.48 -5.60
N GLY A 103 11.46 -12.43 -4.76
CA GLY A 103 11.95 -12.62 -3.39
C GLY A 103 13.47 -12.89 -3.31
N LYS A 104 14.28 -12.01 -3.91
CA LYS A 104 15.73 -11.97 -3.79
C LYS A 104 16.06 -11.07 -2.63
N VAL A 105 16.42 -11.69 -1.50
CA VAL A 105 17.24 -11.05 -0.49
C VAL A 105 18.65 -10.88 -1.10
N THR A 106 18.87 -9.83 -1.90
CA THR A 106 20.24 -9.49 -2.29
C THR A 106 20.90 -8.77 -1.12
N GLY A 107 21.66 -9.51 -0.31
CA GLY A 107 22.60 -8.91 0.63
C GLY A 107 22.54 -9.39 2.08
N VAL A 108 22.54 -10.70 2.32
CA VAL A 108 23.27 -11.21 3.50
C VAL A 108 24.69 -11.47 3.02
N ASN A 109 25.55 -10.46 3.18
CA ASN A 109 27.00 -10.65 3.09
C ASN A 109 27.48 -11.08 4.48
N GLU A 110 28.07 -12.28 4.48
CA GLU A 110 28.98 -12.92 5.45
C GLU A 110 28.49 -13.18 6.89
#